data_AF-A0A0R0DC79-F1
#
_entry.id   AF-A0A0R0DC79-F1
#
_cell.length_a   1.000
_cell.length_b   1.000
_cell.length_c   1.000
_cell.angle_alpha   90.00
_cell.angle_beta   90.00
_cell.angle_gamma   90.00
#
_symmetry.space_group_name_H-M   'P 1'
#
loop_
_entity.id
_entity.type
_entity.pdbx_description
1 polymer ?
#
loop_
_entity_poly.entity_id
_entity_poly.type
_entity_poly.pdbx_seq_one_letter_code
_entity_poly.pdbx_strand_id
1 'polypeptide(L)'
;MAACEQGNMTMDNADIEQLVRMQQLCDRVISKTEALEPVLEAIAGLNKDIQQLEAIYGQDWLRLHDALPADADTPAGLLACIAPGRYSVLSQDTIWDALQAARQAQLALTKRLVAAL
;
A
#
# COMPACT_ATOMS: atom_id res chain seq x y z
N MET A 1 9.12 -35.23 -14.41
CA MET A 1 9.84 -36.51 -14.21
C MET A 1 11.29 -36.29 -14.61
N ALA A 2 12.16 -36.01 -13.64
CA ALA A 2 13.61 -35.95 -13.84
C ALA A 2 14.22 -37.18 -13.17
N ALA A 3 14.88 -38.02 -13.95
CA ALA A 3 15.58 -39.20 -13.48
C ALA A 3 16.87 -38.76 -12.75
N CYS A 4 16.97 -39.07 -11.46
CA CYS A 4 18.24 -38.96 -10.74
C CYS A 4 19.07 -40.19 -11.10
N GLU A 5 20.12 -39.98 -11.90
CA GLU A 5 21.11 -41.00 -12.25
C GLU A 5 21.82 -41.50 -10.99
N GLN A 6 21.88 -42.82 -10.86
CA GLN A 6 22.40 -43.55 -9.72
C GLN A 6 23.93 -43.49 -9.67
N GLY A 7 24.47 -42.44 -9.07
CA GLY A 7 25.78 -42.48 -8.42
C GLY A 7 25.59 -42.90 -6.96
N ASN A 8 26.40 -43.82 -6.45
CA ASN A 8 26.31 -44.38 -5.10
C ASN A 8 26.43 -43.28 -4.01
N MET A 9 25.33 -42.59 -3.70
CA MET A 9 25.22 -41.63 -2.61
C MET A 9 24.84 -42.37 -1.34
N THR A 10 25.83 -42.80 -0.56
CA THR A 10 25.61 -43.13 0.85
C THR A 10 25.56 -41.82 1.63
N MET A 11 24.43 -41.12 1.54
CA MET A 11 24.11 -40.02 2.47
C MET A 11 23.64 -40.62 3.78
N ASP A 12 24.15 -40.10 4.90
CA ASP A 12 23.63 -40.49 6.20
C ASP A 12 22.24 -39.86 6.43
N ASN A 13 21.51 -40.38 7.41
CA ASN A 13 20.13 -39.93 7.66
C ASN A 13 20.09 -38.47 8.17
N ALA A 14 21.17 -37.99 8.79
CA ALA A 14 21.25 -36.61 9.28
C ALA A 14 21.45 -35.62 8.12
N ASP A 15 22.24 -35.97 7.10
CA ASP A 15 22.40 -35.21 5.87
C ASP A 15 21.06 -35.09 5.13
N ILE A 16 20.29 -36.19 5.05
CA ILE A 16 18.95 -36.20 4.44
C ILE A 16 17.99 -35.30 5.22
N GLU A 17 17.95 -35.39 6.56
CA GLU A 17 17.13 -34.51 7.40
C GLU A 17 17.50 -33.03 7.22
N GLN A 18 18.79 -32.74 7.11
CA GLN A 18 19.27 -31.39 6.88
C GLN A 18 18.85 -30.87 5.50
N LEU A 19 18.93 -31.69 4.45
CA LEU A 19 18.45 -31.33 3.11
C LEU A 19 16.94 -31.05 3.09
N VAL A 20 16.14 -31.86 3.77
CA VAL A 20 14.69 -31.63 3.92
C VAL A 20 14.43 -30.30 4.63
N ARG A 21 15.17 -30.02 5.71
CA ARG A 21 15.04 -28.76 6.45
C ARG A 21 15.44 -27.56 5.58
N MET A 22 16.49 -27.70 4.77
CA MET A 22 16.92 -26.68 3.83
C MET A 22 15.85 -26.41 2.77
N GLN A 23 15.26 -27.45 2.17
CA GLN A 23 14.16 -27.29 1.22
C GLN A 23 12.98 -26.53 1.83
N GLN A 24 12.54 -26.93 3.03
CA GLN A 24 11.46 -26.25 3.75
C GLN A 24 11.79 -24.80 4.12
N LEU A 25 13.07 -24.48 4.35
CA LEU A 25 13.50 -23.10 4.58
C LEU A 25 13.46 -22.30 3.28
N CYS A 26 13.96 -22.87 2.17
CA CYS A 26 13.89 -22.25 0.86
C CYS A 26 12.44 -21.92 0.48
N ASP A 27 11.52 -22.88 0.58
CA ASP A 27 10.11 -22.68 0.24
C ASP A 27 9.49 -21.55 1.08
N ARG A 28 9.80 -21.50 2.39
CA ARG A 28 9.33 -20.44 3.28
C ARG A 28 9.92 -19.08 2.96
N VAL A 29 11.21 -19.01 2.62
CA VAL A 29 11.87 -17.75 2.23
C VAL A 29 11.25 -17.23 0.94
N ILE A 30 11.09 -18.08 -0.08
CA ILE A 30 10.49 -17.68 -1.36
C ILE A 30 9.06 -17.21 -1.15
N SER A 31 8.22 -17.98 -0.45
CA SER A 31 6.83 -17.59 -0.18
C SER A 31 6.73 -16.27 0.60
N LYS A 32 7.62 -16.03 1.56
CA LYS A 32 7.67 -14.75 2.29
C LYS A 32 8.09 -13.59 1.40
N THR A 33 9.06 -13.81 0.51
CA THR A 33 9.50 -12.80 -0.46
C THR A 33 8.40 -12.44 -1.45
N GLU A 34 7.70 -13.44 -2.00
CA GLU A 34 6.58 -13.23 -2.92
C GLU A 34 5.43 -12.45 -2.25
N ALA A 35 5.19 -12.69 -0.95
CA ALA A 35 4.18 -11.96 -0.19
C ALA A 35 4.52 -10.47 0.05
N LEU A 36 5.79 -10.05 -0.14
CA LEU A 36 6.18 -8.64 -0.02
C LEU A 36 5.82 -7.82 -1.26
N GLU A 37 5.77 -8.44 -2.45
CA GLU A 37 5.48 -7.74 -3.70
C GLU A 37 4.14 -6.97 -3.67
N PRO A 38 2.98 -7.57 -3.32
CA PRO A 38 1.71 -6.83 -3.27
C PRO A 38 1.71 -5.72 -2.21
N VAL A 39 2.52 -5.85 -1.15
CA VAL A 39 2.67 -4.81 -0.13
C VAL A 39 3.42 -3.61 -0.72
N LEU A 40 4.48 -3.85 -1.51
CA LEU A 40 5.21 -2.79 -2.20
C LEU A 40 4.31 -2.06 -3.22
N GLU A 41 3.52 -2.80 -3.99
CA GLU A 41 2.55 -2.22 -4.93
C GLU A 41 1.51 -1.35 -4.20
N ALA A 42 0.96 -1.81 -3.08
CA ALA A 42 0.01 -1.04 -2.29
C ALA A 42 0.61 0.27 -1.74
N ILE A 43 1.88 0.24 -1.31
CA ILE A 43 2.62 1.43 -0.85
C ILE A 43 2.83 2.41 -2.01
N ALA A 44 3.22 1.91 -3.18
CA ALA A 44 3.40 2.73 -4.38
C ALA A 44 2.07 3.38 -4.82
N GLY A 45 0.97 2.63 -4.77
CA GLY A 45 -0.38 3.14 -5.03
C GLY A 45 -0.77 4.26 -4.09
N LEU A 46 -0.60 4.06 -2.78
CA LEU A 46 -0.87 5.09 -1.77
C LEU A 46 -0.05 6.37 -2.01
N ASN A 47 1.23 6.24 -2.34
CA ASN A 47 2.10 7.38 -2.67
C ASN A 47 1.55 8.18 -3.86
N LYS A 48 1.16 7.48 -4.92
CA LYS A 48 0.61 8.09 -6.13
C LYS A 48 -0.68 8.84 -5.83
N ASP A 49 -1.58 8.25 -5.05
CA ASP A 49 -2.86 8.86 -4.71
C ASP A 49 -2.69 10.10 -3.82
N ILE A 50 -1.75 10.07 -2.87
CA ILE A 50 -1.39 11.26 -2.07
C ILE A 50 -0.86 12.38 -2.96
N GLN A 51 0.08 12.09 -3.87
CA GLN A 51 0.63 13.09 -4.78
C GLN A 51 -0.45 13.70 -5.69
N GLN A 52 -1.37 12.88 -6.18
CA GLN A 52 -2.50 13.35 -6.99
C GLN A 52 -3.44 14.23 -6.17
N LEU A 53 -3.80 13.81 -4.96
CA LEU A 53 -4.65 14.59 -4.07
C LEU A 53 -4.00 15.92 -3.67
N GLU A 54 -2.70 15.94 -3.40
CA GLU A 54 -1.94 17.16 -3.13
C GLU A 54 -1.92 18.11 -4.32
N ALA A 55 -1.76 17.59 -5.54
CA ALA A 55 -1.80 18.40 -6.75
C ALA A 55 -3.18 19.05 -6.93
N ILE A 56 -4.25 18.26 -6.83
CA ILE A 56 -5.64 18.75 -6.94
C ILE A 56 -5.93 19.78 -5.84
N TYR A 57 -5.54 19.47 -4.59
CA TYR A 57 -5.75 20.36 -3.45
C TYR A 57 -4.98 21.68 -3.59
N GLY A 58 -3.71 21.61 -4.01
CA GLY A 58 -2.86 22.80 -4.13
C GLY A 58 -3.15 23.68 -5.34
N GLN A 59 -3.62 23.10 -6.45
CA GLN A 59 -3.77 23.81 -7.73
C GLN A 59 -5.21 24.22 -8.02
N ASP A 60 -6.17 23.34 -7.73
CA ASP A 60 -7.54 23.49 -8.21
C ASP A 60 -8.55 23.72 -7.10
N TRP A 61 -8.27 23.27 -5.87
CA TRP A 61 -9.29 23.28 -4.82
C TRP A 61 -9.81 24.69 -4.52
N LEU A 62 -8.94 25.70 -4.39
CA LEU A 62 -9.38 27.07 -4.12
C LEU A 62 -10.24 27.62 -5.28
N ARG A 63 -9.83 27.38 -6.53
CA ARG A 63 -10.61 27.75 -7.72
C ARG A 63 -11.98 27.07 -7.74
N LEU A 64 -12.02 25.77 -7.41
CA LEU A 64 -13.25 24.98 -7.37
C LEU A 64 -14.16 25.42 -6.23
N HIS A 65 -13.58 25.71 -5.06
CA HIS A 65 -14.28 26.21 -3.88
C HIS A 65 -14.91 27.59 -4.15
N ASP A 66 -14.16 28.52 -4.72
CA ASP A 66 -14.63 29.89 -4.99
C ASP A 66 -15.64 29.94 -6.16
N ALA A 67 -15.64 28.92 -7.03
CA ALA A 67 -16.66 28.74 -8.05
C ALA A 67 -17.97 28.16 -7.50
N LEU A 68 -18.00 27.69 -6.24
CA LEU A 68 -19.24 27.27 -5.61
C LEU A 68 -20.08 28.51 -5.25
N PRO A 69 -21.40 28.47 -5.50
CA PRO A 69 -22.28 29.55 -5.08
C PRO A 69 -22.23 29.71 -3.55
N ALA A 70 -21.97 30.95 -3.10
CA ALA A 70 -21.85 31.30 -1.67
C ALA A 70 -23.17 31.23 -0.90
N ASP A 71 -24.29 31.22 -1.61
CA ASP A 71 -25.64 31.33 -1.05
C ASP A 71 -26.21 29.95 -0.73
N ALA A 72 -25.86 29.43 0.45
CA ALA A 72 -26.55 28.44 1.30
C ALA A 72 -27.05 27.09 0.74
N ASP A 73 -27.12 26.88 -0.57
CA ASP A 73 -27.44 25.60 -1.19
C ASP A 73 -26.27 25.21 -2.08
N THR A 74 -25.29 24.50 -1.50
CA THR A 74 -24.51 23.58 -2.35
C THR A 74 -25.55 22.71 -3.05
N PRO A 75 -25.68 22.77 -4.38
CA PRO A 75 -26.84 22.19 -5.05
C PRO A 75 -26.98 20.75 -4.59
N ALA A 76 -28.14 20.34 -4.08
CA ALA A 76 -28.33 18.98 -3.56
C ALA A 76 -27.89 17.90 -4.59
N GLY A 77 -27.96 18.23 -5.89
CA GLY A 77 -27.41 17.42 -6.97
C GLY A 77 -25.88 17.29 -6.96
N LEU A 78 -25.12 18.34 -6.62
CA LEU A 78 -23.66 18.28 -6.47
C LEU A 78 -23.26 17.42 -5.27
N LEU A 79 -23.94 17.59 -4.13
CA LEU A 79 -23.73 16.73 -2.96
C LEU A 79 -24.12 15.28 -3.25
N ALA A 80 -25.11 15.04 -4.10
CA ALA A 80 -25.45 13.68 -4.55
C ALA A 80 -24.39 13.08 -5.51
N CYS A 81 -23.65 13.91 -6.24
CA CYS A 81 -22.53 13.48 -7.08
C CYS A 81 -21.24 13.20 -6.28
N ILE A 82 -21.07 13.84 -5.12
CA ILE A 82 -19.94 13.62 -4.22
C ILE A 82 -20.37 12.56 -3.20
N ALA A 83 -19.88 11.33 -3.38
CA ALA A 83 -20.23 10.24 -2.47
C ALA A 83 -19.91 10.62 -1.01
N PRO A 84 -20.81 10.32 -0.05
CA PRO A 84 -20.53 10.56 1.35
C PRO A 84 -19.34 9.72 1.79
N GLY A 85 -18.43 10.35 2.55
CA GLY A 85 -17.20 9.72 3.01
C GLY A 85 -16.77 10.24 4.37
N ARG A 86 -15.70 9.64 4.91
CA ARG A 86 -15.10 10.07 6.19
C ARG A 86 -14.56 11.51 6.14
N TYR A 87 -14.19 11.97 4.96
CA TYR A 87 -13.67 13.31 4.69
C TYR A 87 -14.55 14.00 3.66
N SER A 88 -14.79 15.30 3.83
CA SER A 88 -15.46 16.12 2.83
C SER A 88 -14.42 16.76 1.90
N VAL A 89 -14.73 16.88 0.61
CA VAL A 89 -13.89 17.66 -0.33
C VAL A 89 -14.30 19.13 -0.41
N LEU A 90 -15.44 19.48 0.19
CA LEU A 90 -16.01 20.82 0.19
C LEU A 90 -15.53 21.67 1.37
N SER A 91 -14.93 21.04 2.39
CA SER A 91 -14.26 21.72 3.48
C SER A 91 -12.74 21.58 3.33
N GLN A 92 -12.04 22.69 3.52
CA GLN A 92 -10.58 22.76 3.43
C GLN A 92 -9.91 21.79 4.43
N ASP A 93 -10.40 21.81 5.67
CA ASP A 93 -9.79 21.09 6.78
C ASP A 93 -9.88 19.58 6.59
N THR A 94 -10.92 19.08 5.93
CA THR A 94 -11.13 17.64 5.78
C THR A 94 -10.27 17.00 4.67
N ILE A 95 -9.89 17.73 3.62
CA ILE A 95 -8.90 17.23 2.65
C ILE A 95 -7.51 17.24 3.27
N TRP A 96 -7.17 18.32 3.98
CA TRP A 96 -5.91 18.42 4.70
C TRP A 96 -5.76 17.30 5.73
N ASP A 97 -6.81 16.99 6.50
CA ASP A 97 -6.81 15.88 7.45
C ASP A 97 -6.59 14.51 6.78
N ALA A 98 -7.21 14.28 5.63
CA ALA A 98 -7.00 13.06 4.84
C ALA A 98 -5.53 12.92 4.41
N LEU A 99 -4.94 14.00 3.90
CA LEU A 99 -3.53 14.06 3.51
C LEU A 99 -2.59 13.84 4.71
N GLN A 100 -2.86 14.47 5.85
CA GLN A 100 -2.06 14.30 7.06
C GLN A 100 -2.13 12.87 7.60
N ALA A 101 -3.34 12.28 7.65
CA ALA A 101 -3.51 10.90 8.06
C ALA A 101 -2.73 9.93 7.16
N ALA A 102 -2.77 10.16 5.84
CA ALA A 102 -2.05 9.34 4.87
C ALA A 102 -0.51 9.47 5.03
N ARG A 103 0.01 10.70 5.17
CA ARG A 103 1.44 10.95 5.40
C ARG A 103 1.93 10.35 6.72
N GLN A 104 1.14 10.44 7.79
CA GLN A 104 1.47 9.81 9.08
C GLN A 104 1.52 8.30 8.97
N ALA A 105 0.56 7.69 8.26
CA ALA A 105 0.55 6.25 8.01
C ALA A 105 1.79 5.80 7.22
N GLN A 106 2.18 6.55 6.19
CA GLN A 106 3.40 6.29 5.43
C GLN A 106 4.65 6.38 6.29
N LEU A 107 4.80 7.45 7.08
CA LEU A 107 5.94 7.63 7.96
C LEU A 107 6.02 6.48 8.99
N ALA A 108 4.89 6.08 9.58
CA ALA A 108 4.82 4.96 10.50
C ALA A 108 5.23 3.65 9.81
N LEU A 109 4.79 3.43 8.58
CA LEU A 109 5.15 2.25 7.79
C LEU A 109 6.64 2.23 7.45
N THR A 110 7.20 3.34 6.95
CA THR A 110 8.64 3.46 6.68
C THR A 110 9.47 3.19 7.93
N LYS A 111 9.09 3.74 9.09
CA LYS A 111 9.78 3.46 10.36
C LYS A 111 9.75 1.98 10.73
N ARG A 112 8.60 1.31 10.54
CA ARG A 112 8.46 -0.13 10.80
C ARG A 112 9.26 -0.97 9.84
N LEU A 113 9.31 -0.60 8.56
CA LEU A 113 10.13 -1.27 7.55
C LEU A 113 11.62 -1.13 7.85
N VAL A 114 12.09 0.09 8.15
CA VAL A 114 13.49 0.33 8.55
C VAL A 114 13.86 -0.44 9.80
N ALA A 115 12.97 -0.55 10.78
CA ALA A 115 13.23 -1.33 12.00
C ALA A 115 13.21 -2.86 11.77
N ALA A 116 12.66 -3.33 10.65
CA ALA A 116 12.54 -4.75 10.31
C ALA A 116 13.63 -5.25 9.35
N LEU A 117 14.45 -4.34 8.80
CA LEU A 117 15.62 -4.62 7.95
C LEU A 117 16.90 -4.58 8.79
#